data_AF-A0A7C9QUW6-F1
#
_entry.id   AF-A0A7C9QUW6-F1
#
_cell.length_a   1.000
_cell.length_b   1.000
_cell.length_c   1.000
_cell.angle_alpha   90.00
_cell.angle_beta   90.00
_cell.angle_gamma   90.00
#
_symmetry.space_group_name_H-M   'P 1'
#
loop_
_entity.id
_entity.type
_entity.pdbx_description
1 polymer ?
#
loop_
_entity_poly.entity_id
_entity_poly.type
_entity_poly.pdbx_seq_one_letter_code
_entity_poly.pdbx_strand_id
1 'polypeptide(L)'
;MLDEARANKDEAAIKAALAINMELWVGIRAFAKSPTNGLADVVRGNLITLSQYVGGKTVKQMQGLDDSVLDTLININLQISEGLLEGVNKAAKLAG
;
A
#
# COMPACT_ATOMS: atom_id res chain seq x y z
N MET A 1 -9.21 8.62 -2.18
CA MET A 1 -8.29 7.45 -2.29
C MET A 1 -8.19 6.98 -3.74
N LEU A 2 -7.23 6.13 -4.10
CA LEU A 2 -6.99 5.67 -5.50
C LEU A 2 -8.25 5.10 -6.17
N ASP A 3 -9.09 4.39 -5.42
CA ASP A 3 -10.38 3.87 -5.89
C ASP A 3 -11.38 4.98 -6.27
N GLU A 4 -11.54 5.98 -5.40
CA GLU A 4 -12.39 7.16 -5.66
C GLU A 4 -11.92 7.96 -6.88
N ALA A 5 -10.60 8.13 -7.04
CA ALA A 5 -10.03 8.84 -8.18
C ALA A 5 -10.33 8.11 -9.50
N ARG A 6 -10.27 6.76 -9.48
CA ARG A 6 -10.62 5.93 -10.63
C ARG A 6 -12.11 6.00 -10.97
N ALA A 7 -13.00 5.96 -9.96
CA ALA A 7 -14.44 6.01 -10.16
C ALA A 7 -14.89 7.24 -10.97
N ASN A 8 -14.19 8.37 -10.78
CA ASN A 8 -14.46 9.63 -11.49
C ASN A 8 -13.82 9.74 -12.88
N LYS A 9 -13.00 8.75 -13.29
CA LYS A 9 -12.25 8.72 -14.56
C LYS A 9 -11.40 9.97 -14.84
N ASP A 10 -10.99 10.66 -13.78
CA ASP A 10 -10.12 11.83 -13.86
C ASP A 10 -8.65 11.37 -13.82
N GLU A 11 -7.99 11.39 -14.97
CA GLU A 11 -6.60 10.98 -15.12
C GLU A 11 -5.64 11.80 -14.23
N ALA A 12 -5.89 13.10 -14.04
CA ALA A 12 -5.06 13.93 -13.18
C ALA A 12 -5.23 13.53 -11.71
N ALA A 13 -6.48 13.29 -11.28
CA ALA A 13 -6.77 12.78 -9.95
C ALA A 13 -6.17 11.39 -9.71
N ILE A 14 -6.22 10.49 -10.71
CA ILE A 14 -5.61 9.15 -10.64
C ILE A 14 -4.09 9.28 -10.47
N LYS A 15 -3.43 10.14 -11.25
CA LYS A 15 -1.97 10.37 -11.13
C LYS A 15 -1.60 10.96 -9.77
N ALA A 16 -2.38 11.89 -9.23
CA ALA A 16 -2.19 12.41 -7.88
C ALA A 16 -2.35 11.31 -6.82
N ALA A 17 -3.37 10.46 -6.95
CA ALA A 17 -3.59 9.33 -6.04
C ALA A 17 -2.48 8.27 -6.13
N LEU A 18 -1.92 8.04 -7.33
CA LEU A 18 -0.76 7.16 -7.53
C LEU A 18 0.49 7.73 -6.85
N ALA A 19 0.71 9.04 -6.89
CA ALA A 19 1.82 9.68 -6.18
C ALA A 19 1.69 9.49 -4.66
N ILE A 20 0.49 9.72 -4.10
CA ILE A 20 0.21 9.49 -2.67
C ILE A 20 0.41 8.01 -2.31
N ASN A 21 -0.04 7.09 -3.17
CA ASN A 21 0.18 5.66 -2.98
C ASN A 21 1.68 5.32 -2.93
N MET A 22 2.48 5.91 -3.83
CA MET A 22 3.93 5.73 -3.83
C MET A 22 4.56 6.21 -2.52
N GLU A 23 4.20 7.40 -2.04
CA GLU A 23 4.71 7.97 -0.79
C GLU A 23 4.39 7.08 0.42
N LEU A 24 3.16 6.57 0.51
CA LEU A 24 2.77 5.62 1.55
C LEU A 24 3.68 4.39 1.57
N TRP A 25 3.89 3.77 0.40
CA TRP A 25 4.71 2.56 0.29
C TRP A 25 6.20 2.81 0.53
N VAL A 26 6.70 4.01 0.22
CA VAL A 26 8.04 4.45 0.63
C VAL A 26 8.14 4.56 2.15
N GLY A 27 7.13 5.14 2.81
CA GLY A 27 7.05 5.23 4.27
C GLY A 27 7.02 3.85 4.93
N ILE A 28 6.16 2.95 4.46
CA ILE A 28 6.08 1.55 4.93
C ILE A 28 7.43 0.85 4.78
N ARG A 29 8.11 1.03 3.65
CA ARG A 29 9.44 0.43 3.41
C ARG A 29 10.50 0.99 4.35
N ALA A 30 10.50 2.30 4.59
CA ALA A 30 11.42 2.95 5.51
C ALA A 30 11.21 2.43 6.94
N PHE A 31 9.96 2.34 7.38
CA PHE A 31 9.59 1.73 8.66
C PHE A 31 10.06 0.27 8.73
N ALA A 32 9.75 -0.56 7.73
CA ALA A 32 10.14 -1.96 7.69
C ALA A 32 11.67 -2.16 7.71
N LYS A 33 12.44 -1.24 7.09
CA LYS A 33 13.91 -1.29 7.14
C LYS A 33 14.50 -0.79 8.45
N SER A 34 13.75 -0.06 9.26
CA SER A 34 14.22 0.40 10.57
C SER A 34 14.50 -0.80 11.49
N PRO A 35 15.66 -0.87 12.15
CA PRO A 35 15.95 -1.95 13.11
C PRO A 35 15.07 -1.91 14.37
N THR A 36 14.31 -0.83 14.57
CA THR A 36 13.51 -0.58 15.79
C THR A 36 12.02 -0.93 15.67
N ASN A 37 11.56 -1.45 14.53
CA ASN A 37 10.13 -1.62 14.25
C ASN A 37 9.43 -2.80 14.95
N GLY A 38 10.17 -3.65 15.68
CA GLY A 38 9.62 -4.78 16.44
C GLY A 38 8.98 -5.89 15.59
N LEU A 39 9.07 -5.81 14.25
CA LEU A 39 8.47 -6.80 13.35
C LEU A 39 9.34 -8.05 13.26
N ALA A 40 8.69 -9.22 13.17
CA ALA A 40 9.37 -10.47 12.82
C ALA A 40 10.06 -10.35 11.45
N ASP A 41 11.21 -10.99 11.29
CA ASP A 41 12.04 -10.93 10.08
C ASP A 41 11.28 -11.24 8.79
N VAL A 42 10.40 -12.25 8.85
CA VAL A 42 9.56 -12.66 7.72
C VAL A 42 8.57 -11.56 7.33
N VAL A 43 7.94 -10.91 8.32
CA VAL A 43 7.00 -9.81 8.09
C VAL A 43 7.73 -8.61 7.48
N ARG A 44 8.91 -8.28 8.00
CA ARG A 44 9.78 -7.23 7.44
C ARG A 44 10.12 -7.53 5.97
N GLY A 45 10.58 -8.74 5.68
CA GLY A 45 10.92 -9.17 4.32
C GLY A 45 9.75 -8.99 3.36
N ASN A 46 8.57 -9.47 3.76
CA ASN A 46 7.35 -9.36 2.96
C ASN A 46 6.96 -7.91 2.65
N LEU A 47 6.99 -7.01 3.66
CA LEU A 47 6.68 -5.59 3.46
C LEU A 47 7.68 -4.90 2.52
N ILE A 48 8.97 -5.23 2.64
CA ILE A 48 9.99 -4.70 1.73
C ILE A 48 9.74 -5.16 0.30
N THR A 49 9.50 -6.46 0.07
CA THR A 49 9.22 -6.99 -1.26
C THR A 49 7.95 -6.39 -1.85
N LEU A 50 6.88 -6.29 -1.05
CA LEU A 50 5.61 -5.72 -1.50
C LEU A 50 5.74 -4.24 -1.87
N SER A 51 6.49 -3.46 -1.07
CA SER A 51 6.76 -2.04 -1.38
C SER A 51 7.52 -1.86 -2.70
N GLN A 52 8.46 -2.76 -3.03
CA GLN A 52 9.18 -2.73 -4.30
C GLN A 52 8.24 -3.05 -5.47
N TYR A 53 7.39 -4.05 -5.31
CA TYR A 53 6.40 -4.43 -6.32
C TYR A 53 5.41 -3.28 -6.58
N VAL A 54 4.82 -2.71 -5.54
CA VAL A 54 3.89 -1.58 -5.64
C VAL A 54 4.55 -0.36 -6.27
N GLY A 55 5.79 -0.04 -5.87
CA GLY A 55 6.53 1.07 -6.47
C GLY A 55 6.76 0.87 -7.97
N GLY A 56 7.15 -0.33 -8.39
CA GLY A 56 7.32 -0.66 -9.81
C GLY A 56 6.01 -0.54 -10.61
N LYS A 57 4.89 -1.03 -10.07
CA LYS A 57 3.57 -0.90 -10.70
C LYS A 57 3.10 0.56 -10.77
N THR A 58 3.36 1.34 -9.72
CA THR A 58 2.99 2.75 -9.66
C THR A 58 3.74 3.57 -10.70
N VAL A 59 5.06 3.37 -10.84
CA VAL A 59 5.85 4.03 -11.89
C VAL A 59 5.35 3.64 -13.29
N LYS A 60 5.03 2.36 -13.52
CA LYS A 60 4.45 1.92 -14.79
C LYS A 60 3.12 2.64 -15.09
N GLN A 61 2.26 2.82 -14.09
CA GLN A 61 0.99 3.53 -14.26
C GLN A 61 1.15 5.02 -14.56
N MET A 62 2.19 5.67 -14.03
CA MET A 62 2.46 7.07 -14.36
C MET A 62 2.80 7.29 -15.85
N GLN A 63 3.26 6.25 -16.57
CA GLN A 63 3.59 6.29 -17.99
C GLN A 63 2.39 5.96 -18.91
N GLY A 64 1.34 5.36 -18.36
CA GLY A 64 0.14 4.97 -19.09
C GLY A 64 -0.81 4.20 -18.16
N LEU A 65 -2.06 4.67 -18.08
CA LEU A 65 -3.06 4.06 -17.20
C LEU A 65 -3.52 2.70 -17.74
N ASP A 66 -3.58 1.72 -16.85
CA ASP A 66 -4.08 0.37 -17.10
C ASP A 66 -4.95 -0.02 -15.90
N ASP A 67 -6.24 -0.18 -16.17
CA ASP A 67 -7.25 -0.49 -15.15
C ASP A 67 -6.91 -1.75 -14.35
N SER A 68 -6.31 -2.76 -14.97
CA SER A 68 -5.95 -4.00 -14.28
C SER A 68 -4.82 -3.79 -13.24
N VAL A 69 -3.93 -2.82 -13.51
CA VAL A 69 -2.87 -2.46 -12.57
C VAL A 69 -3.44 -1.59 -11.45
N LEU A 70 -4.38 -0.70 -11.75
CA LEU A 70 -5.10 0.06 -10.73
C LEU A 70 -5.85 -0.89 -9.78
N ASP A 71 -6.58 -1.87 -10.32
CA ASP A 71 -7.24 -2.93 -9.55
C ASP A 71 -6.26 -3.66 -8.62
N THR A 72 -5.09 -4.02 -9.16
CA THR A 72 -4.04 -4.68 -8.38
C THR A 72 -3.58 -3.80 -7.21
N LEU A 73 -3.32 -2.51 -7.45
CA LEU A 73 -2.86 -1.58 -6.41
C LEU A 73 -3.92 -1.35 -5.33
N ILE A 74 -5.19 -1.17 -5.74
CA ILE A 74 -6.31 -1.00 -4.83
C ILE A 74 -6.47 -2.24 -3.94
N ASN A 75 -6.48 -3.43 -4.52
CA ASN A 75 -6.65 -4.68 -3.78
C ASN A 75 -5.51 -4.92 -2.77
N ILE A 76 -4.26 -4.61 -3.14
CA ILE A 76 -3.14 -4.70 -2.21
C ILE A 76 -3.34 -3.78 -1.01
N ASN A 77 -3.74 -2.52 -1.25
CA ASN A 77 -3.97 -1.57 -0.18
C ASN A 77 -5.11 -2.02 0.75
N LEU A 78 -6.19 -2.55 0.19
CA LEU A 78 -7.32 -3.08 0.97
C LEU A 78 -6.89 -4.26 1.84
N GLN A 79 -6.26 -5.28 1.28
CA GLN A 79 -5.83 -6.48 2.02
C GLN A 79 -4.87 -6.13 3.17
N ILE A 80 -3.95 -5.19 2.96
CA ILE A 80 -3.03 -4.74 4.02
C ILE A 80 -3.80 -3.95 5.09
N SER A 81 -4.74 -3.09 4.70
CA SER A 81 -5.57 -2.33 5.64
C SER A 81 -6.43 -3.26 6.51
N GLU A 82 -7.02 -4.29 5.91
CA GLU A 82 -7.81 -5.32 6.60
C GLU A 82 -6.95 -6.12 7.60
N GLY A 83 -5.79 -6.61 7.16
CA GLY A 83 -4.88 -7.36 8.03
C GLY A 83 -4.36 -6.53 9.22
N LEU A 84 -4.10 -5.23 9.00
CA LEU A 84 -3.70 -4.31 10.07
C LEU A 84 -4.85 -4.06 11.06
N LEU A 85 -6.06 -3.81 10.56
CA LEU A 85 -7.24 -3.58 11.40
C LEU A 85 -7.59 -4.82 12.23
N GLU A 86 -7.50 -6.02 11.64
CA GLU A 86 -7.68 -7.28 12.36
C GLU A 86 -6.64 -7.43 13.48
N GLY A 87 -5.38 -7.08 13.23
CA GLY A 87 -4.31 -7.07 14.23
C GLY A 87 -4.62 -6.13 15.41
N VAL A 88 -5.06 -4.90 15.12
CA VAL A 88 -5.44 -3.91 16.15
C VAL A 88 -6.62 -4.41 16.99
N ASN A 89 -7.65 -4.97 16.34
CA ASN A 89 -8.82 -5.51 17.03
C ASN A 89 -8.47 -6.69 17.95
N LYS A 90 -7.57 -7.59 17.51
CA LYS A 90 -7.06 -8.68 18.34
C LYS A 90 -6.30 -8.15 19.55
N ALA A 91 -5.42 -7.16 19.36
CA ALA A 91 -4.67 -6.55 20.45
C ALA A 91 -5.59 -5.88 21.48
N ALA A 92 -6.60 -5.12 21.03
CA ALA A 92 -7.56 -4.47 21.91
C ALA A 92 -8.36 -5.47 22.75
N LYS A 93 -8.79 -6.60 22.15
CA LYS A 93 -9.51 -7.67 22.86
C LYS A 93 -8.67 -8.37 23.93
N LEU A 94 -7.35 -8.44 23.76
CA LEU A 94 -6.44 -9.06 24.74
C LEU A 94 -6.11 -8.12 25.92
N ALA A 95 -6.34 -6.81 25.76
CA ALA A 95 -6.01 -5.79 26.74
C ALA A 95 -7.18 -5.37 27.64
N GLY A 96 -8.40 -5.81 27.35
CA GLY A 96 -9.62 -5.55 28.14
C GLY A 96 -10.16 -6.82 28.78
#